data_AF-K0DJ83-F1
#
_entry.id   AF-K0DJ83-F1
#
_cell.length_a   1.000
_cell.length_b   1.000
_cell.length_c   1.000
_cell.angle_alpha   90.00
_cell.angle_beta   90.00
_cell.angle_gamma   90.00
#
_symmetry.space_group_name_H-M   'P 1'
#
loop_
_entity.id
_entity.type
_entity.pdbx_description
1 polymer ?
#
loop_
_entity_poly.entity_id
_entity_poly.type
_entity_poly.pdbx_seq_one_letter_code
_entity_poly.pdbx_strand_id
1 'polypeptide(L)'
;MPVIGIEAIGAGGGSICWIDGGVLRVGPRSSGARPGPACFGHGGTQPTVTDAYLLCGLIHPQHFLGGRMALDLAAAQAPCGRSRKR
;
A
#
# COMPACT_ATOMS: atom_id res chain seq x y z
N MET A 1 -6.17 -27.77 23.97
CA MET A 1 -6.21 -26.36 23.54
C MET A 1 -7.02 -26.30 22.26
N PRO A 2 -8.21 -25.65 22.21
CA PRO A 2 -8.89 -25.44 20.95
C PRO A 2 -8.10 -24.42 20.12
N VAL A 3 -7.76 -24.77 18.88
CA VAL A 3 -7.07 -23.88 17.95
C VAL A 3 -8.12 -23.38 16.97
N ILE A 4 -8.36 -22.07 16.97
CA ILE A 4 -9.11 -21.39 15.94
C ILE A 4 -8.18 -21.19 14.74
N GLY A 5 -8.53 -21.80 13.61
CA GLY A 5 -7.84 -21.60 12.34
C GLY A 5 -8.25 -20.25 11.75
N ILE A 6 -7.37 -19.27 11.84
CA ILE A 6 -7.51 -17.99 11.13
C ILE A 6 -6.68 -18.09 9.86
N GLU A 7 -7.35 -18.16 8.72
CA GLU A 7 -6.70 -18.00 7.42
C GLU A 7 -6.77 -16.53 7.01
N ALA A 8 -5.63 -15.84 7.01
CA ALA A 8 -5.53 -14.47 6.53
C ALA A 8 -5.30 -14.51 5.01
N ILE A 9 -6.31 -14.12 4.23
CA ILE A 9 -6.13 -13.83 2.80
C ILE A 9 -5.37 -12.51 2.70
N GLY A 10 -4.05 -12.60 2.50
CA GLY A 10 -3.12 -11.50 2.68
C GLY A 10 -3.03 -10.54 1.49
N ALA A 11 -3.71 -9.41 1.59
CA ALA A 11 -3.34 -8.15 0.96
C ALA A 11 -3.73 -6.98 1.87
N GLY A 12 -2.99 -6.78 2.96
CA GLY A 12 -3.18 -5.64 3.85
C GLY A 12 -2.76 -4.34 3.17
N GLY A 13 -3.03 -3.19 3.79
CA GLY A 13 -2.68 -1.88 3.22
C GLY A 13 -1.19 -1.72 2.84
N GLY A 14 -0.30 -2.33 3.62
CA GLY A 14 1.14 -2.35 3.33
C GLY A 14 1.61 -3.41 2.34
N SER A 15 0.72 -4.23 1.78
CA SER A 15 1.12 -5.24 0.79
C SER A 15 1.65 -4.56 -0.47
N ILE A 16 2.81 -5.04 -0.96
CA ILE A 16 3.49 -4.49 -2.13
C ILE A 16 2.79 -4.99 -3.40
N CYS A 17 2.53 -4.08 -4.32
CA CYS A 17 1.95 -4.36 -5.62
C CYS A 17 3.05 -4.46 -6.68
N TRP A 18 2.98 -5.44 -7.56
CA TRP A 18 3.90 -5.55 -8.71
C TRP A 18 3.22 -6.14 -9.92
N ILE A 19 3.84 -5.99 -11.09
CA ILE A 19 3.38 -6.61 -12.33
C ILE A 19 4.26 -7.81 -12.63
N ASP A 20 3.63 -8.95 -12.87
CA ASP A 20 4.26 -10.18 -13.33
C ASP A 20 3.54 -10.66 -14.59
N GLY A 21 4.23 -10.66 -15.74
CA GLY A 21 3.64 -11.06 -17.02
C GLY A 21 2.41 -10.25 -17.47
N GLY A 22 2.31 -8.98 -17.07
CA GLY A 22 1.14 -8.13 -17.37
C GLY A 22 -0.01 -8.27 -16.37
N VAL A 23 0.12 -9.16 -15.38
CA VAL A 23 -0.88 -9.34 -14.32
C VAL A 23 -0.44 -8.58 -13.07
N LEU A 24 -1.33 -7.76 -12.52
CA LEU A 24 -1.12 -7.13 -11.22
C LEU A 24 -1.19 -8.20 -10.13
N ARG A 25 -0.13 -8.31 -9.34
CA ARG A 25 -0.09 -9.13 -8.14
C ARG A 25 0.12 -8.25 -6.91
N VAL A 26 -0.41 -8.70 -5.78
CA VAL A 26 -0.36 -8.00 -4.51
C VAL A 26 0.13 -8.98 -3.45
N GLY A 27 1.16 -8.59 -2.69
CA GLY A 27 1.80 -9.50 -1.75
C GLY A 27 2.57 -10.64 -2.45
N PRO A 28 3.10 -11.61 -1.70
CA PRO A 28 3.05 -11.75 -0.24
C PRO A 28 3.98 -10.78 0.50
N ARG A 29 4.85 -10.05 -0.21
CA ARG A 29 5.76 -9.06 0.39
C ARG A 29 4.97 -7.85 0.88
N SER A 30 5.41 -7.30 2.00
CA SER A 30 4.81 -6.13 2.64
C SER A 30 5.87 -5.08 2.93
N SER A 31 5.50 -3.81 2.82
CA SER A 31 6.31 -2.66 3.25
C SER A 31 6.37 -2.53 4.79
N GLY A 32 5.61 -3.34 5.51
CA GLY A 32 5.44 -3.24 6.95
C GLY A 32 4.79 -1.91 7.37
N ALA A 33 5.01 -1.51 8.62
CA ALA A 33 4.55 -0.23 9.15
C ALA A 33 5.60 0.90 9.02
N ARG A 34 6.89 0.56 9.02
CA ARG A 34 8.02 1.47 8.77
C ARG A 34 9.08 0.73 7.92
N PRO A 35 9.47 1.25 6.74
CA PRO A 35 9.09 2.54 6.16
C PRO A 35 7.62 2.61 5.70
N GLY A 36 6.92 1.47 5.56
CA GLY A 36 5.50 1.46 5.22
C GLY A 36 5.19 1.94 3.79
N PRO A 37 3.90 2.16 3.48
CA PRO A 37 3.44 2.78 2.24
C PRO A 37 4.19 4.07 1.91
N ALA A 38 4.43 4.33 0.63
CA ALA A 38 5.11 5.55 0.21
C ALA A 38 4.35 6.82 0.63
N CYS A 39 3.03 6.77 0.62
CA CYS A 39 2.15 7.83 1.08
C CYS A 39 2.30 8.17 2.57
N PHE A 40 2.99 7.36 3.38
CA PHE A 40 3.25 7.68 4.79
C PHE A 40 4.43 8.65 4.95
N GLY A 41 5.22 8.88 3.90
CA GLY A 41 6.34 9.83 3.94
C GLY A 41 7.56 9.37 4.76
N HIS A 42 7.60 8.11 5.20
CA HIS A 42 8.75 7.56 5.96
C HIS A 42 9.86 6.98 5.08
N GLY A 43 9.91 7.36 3.79
CA GLY A 43 10.91 6.85 2.84
C GLY A 43 10.54 5.53 2.17
N GLY A 44 9.27 5.11 2.20
CA GLY A 44 8.78 3.99 1.42
C GLY A 44 8.91 4.25 -0.08
N THR A 45 9.50 3.32 -0.84
CA THR A 45 9.77 3.47 -2.28
C THR A 45 9.11 2.40 -3.15
N GLN A 46 8.40 1.45 -2.54
CA GLN A 46 7.70 0.38 -3.24
C GLN A 46 6.21 0.68 -3.26
N PRO A 47 5.51 0.44 -4.38
CA PRO A 47 4.08 0.70 -4.48
C PRO A 47 3.30 -0.29 -3.62
N THR A 48 2.40 0.22 -2.79
CA THR A 48 1.55 -0.59 -1.90
C THR A 48 0.05 -0.42 -2.19
N VAL A 49 -0.78 -1.26 -1.59
CA VAL A 49 -2.24 -1.16 -1.67
C VAL A 49 -2.75 0.19 -1.15
N THR A 50 -2.20 0.68 -0.04
CA THR A 50 -2.59 1.98 0.52
C THR A 50 -2.22 3.14 -0.41
N ASP A 51 -1.08 3.06 -1.11
CA ASP A 51 -0.71 4.06 -2.12
C ASP A 51 -1.73 4.08 -3.27
N ALA A 52 -2.14 2.91 -3.76
CA ALA A 52 -3.16 2.80 -4.80
C ALA A 52 -4.52 3.34 -4.33
N TYR A 53 -4.93 3.07 -3.10
CA TYR A 53 -6.17 3.60 -2.54
C TYR A 53 -6.14 5.13 -2.43
N LEU A 54 -5.00 5.72 -2.06
CA LEU A 54 -4.87 7.17 -2.03
C LEU A 54 -4.99 7.77 -3.42
N LEU A 55 -4.29 7.19 -4.40
CA LEU A 55 -4.32 7.67 -5.79
C LEU A 55 -5.69 7.51 -6.45
N CYS A 56 -6.42 6.46 -6.12
CA CYS A 56 -7.80 6.25 -6.56
C CYS A 56 -8.82 7.13 -5.82
N GLY A 57 -8.40 7.89 -4.81
CA GLY A 57 -9.29 8.72 -4.00
C GLY A 57 -10.19 7.94 -3.02
N LEU A 58 -9.87 6.67 -2.75
CA LEU A 58 -10.62 5.82 -1.82
C LEU A 58 -10.34 6.18 -0.36
N ILE A 59 -9.20 6.80 -0.07
CA ILE A 59 -8.84 7.32 1.25
C ILE A 59 -8.53 8.81 1.18
N HIS A 60 -9.01 9.54 2.18
CA HIS A 60 -8.81 10.99 2.24
C HIS A 60 -7.43 11.32 2.85
N PRO A 61 -6.57 12.08 2.16
CA PRO A 61 -5.19 12.30 2.59
C PRO A 61 -5.07 12.97 3.95
N GLN A 62 -6.02 13.86 4.30
CA GLN A 62 -5.95 14.63 5.54
C GLN A 62 -6.65 13.94 6.72
N HIS A 63 -7.46 12.91 6.47
CA HIS A 63 -8.33 12.27 7.48
C HIS A 63 -7.93 10.82 7.76
N PHE A 64 -6.76 10.38 7.32
CA PHE A 64 -6.30 9.01 7.56
C PHE A 64 -6.09 8.75 9.06
N LEU A 65 -6.48 7.56 9.53
CA LEU A 65 -6.53 7.19 10.95
C LEU A 65 -7.30 8.20 11.83
N GLY A 66 -8.38 8.78 11.31
CA GLY A 66 -9.17 9.79 12.00
C GLY A 66 -8.47 11.15 12.10
N GLY A 67 -7.66 11.49 11.09
CA GLY A 67 -6.89 12.74 11.04
C GLY A 67 -5.58 12.72 11.82
N ARG A 68 -5.16 11.57 12.36
CA ARG A 68 -3.91 11.42 13.10
C ARG A 68 -2.68 11.37 12.21
N MET A 69 -2.86 11.16 10.91
CA MET A 69 -1.78 11.07 9.95
C MET A 69 -2.20 11.71 8.63
N ALA A 70 -1.39 12.64 8.15
CA ALA A 70 -1.52 13.17 6.81
C ALA A 70 -0.79 12.24 5.82
N LEU A 71 -1.43 11.94 4.70
CA LEU A 71 -0.84 11.16 3.62
C LEU A 71 -0.32 12.08 2.52
N ASP A 72 0.84 11.73 1.97
CA ASP A 72 1.45 12.42 0.86
C ASP A 72 1.06 11.76 -0.47
N LEU A 73 0.21 12.45 -1.23
CA LEU A 73 -0.28 12.01 -2.53
C LEU A 73 0.86 11.99 -3.57
N ALA A 74 1.77 12.96 -3.53
CA ALA A 74 2.89 13.03 -4.46
C ALA A 74 3.89 11.88 -4.20
N ALA A 75 4.14 11.57 -2.93
CA ALA A 75 4.97 10.42 -2.56
C ALA A 75 4.37 9.09 -3.06
N ALA A 76 3.04 8.94 -3.08
CA ALA A 76 2.36 7.77 -3.63
C ALA A 76 2.50 7.65 -5.16
N GLN A 77 2.56 8.78 -5.87
CA GLN A 77 2.66 8.81 -7.33
C GLN A 77 4.02 8.28 -7.84
N ALA A 78 5.12 8.56 -7.14
CA ALA A 78 6.45 8.17 -7.58
C ALA A 78 6.62 6.65 -7.83
N PRO A 79 6.25 5.75 -6.88
CA PRO A 79 6.35 4.31 -7.10
C PRO A 79 5.27 3.75 -8.03
N CYS A 80 4.03 4.25 -7.96
CA CYS A 80 2.93 3.79 -8.82
C CYS A 80 3.03 4.26 -10.28
N GLY A 81 3.63 5.43 -10.53
CA GLY A 81 3.90 5.91 -11.88
C GLY A 81 4.90 5.03 -12.64
N ARG A 82 5.77 4.33 -11.91
CA ARG A 82 6.70 3.32 -12.47
C ARG A 82 5.99 2.04 -12.90
N SER A 83 4.98 1.59 -12.15
CA SER A 83 4.24 0.36 -12.49
C SER A 83 3.29 0.54 -13.67
N ARG A 84 2.88 1.77 -13.99
CA ARG A 84 1.98 2.06 -15.12
C ARG A 84 2.63 1.98 -16.51
N LYS A 85 3.96 1.80 -16.61
CA LYS A 85 4.67 1.66 -17.89
C LYS A 85 4.93 0.19 -18.25
N ARG A 86 3.96 -0.45 -18.94
CA ARG A 86 4.17 -1.27 -20.14
C ARG A 86 2.84 -1.78 -20.69
#